data_AF-A0A1I6G8K6-F1
#
_entry.id   AF-A0A1I6G8K6-F1
#
_cell.length_a   1.000
_cell.length_b   1.000
_cell.length_c   1.000
_cell.angle_alpha   90.00
_cell.angle_beta   90.00
_cell.angle_gamma   90.00
#
_symmetry.space_group_name_H-M   'P 1'
#
loop_
_entity.id
_entity.type
_entity.pdbx_description
1 polymer ?
#
loop_
_entity_poly.entity_id
_entity_poly.type
_entity_poly.pdbx_seq_one_letter_code
_entity_poly.pdbx_strand_id
1 'polypeptide(L)'
;MNFILPNQALRTLEAQQLDKYLAQASAFMAEHFAPLCCHLDDITRRTVARITYDDGVNQGLTTVRDHLKFLTARMFLGQAFCDNPLFAGRIDALGVRRANGKLIGDVGLDLLLELVDEIQEARDTDLRSVQTTRAALSHIYATCPDTPRFGTIHELVSQCWPNSLSDVTGPQFRAFGERPYNAVISAGGQACDATAFLALSVQFGHVWDSDPLYQWGHVALQTDKPLNERRDVMRVALQGHLDRLIQTGEQHD
;
A
#
# COMPACT_ATOMS: atom_id res chain seq x y z
N MET A 1 16.53 41.93 -18.80
CA MET A 1 15.83 41.17 -19.87
C MET A 1 15.07 40.04 -19.20
N ASN A 2 13.74 40.10 -19.16
CA ASN A 2 12.92 38.98 -18.69
C ASN A 2 12.73 38.02 -19.86
N PHE A 3 13.42 36.88 -19.83
CA PHE A 3 13.19 35.79 -20.77
C PHE A 3 11.92 35.05 -20.33
N ILE A 4 10.80 35.39 -20.96
CA ILE A 4 9.58 34.59 -20.85
C ILE A 4 9.74 33.44 -21.85
N LEU A 5 9.96 32.23 -21.33
CA LEU A 5 9.98 31.03 -22.16
C LEU A 5 8.59 30.85 -22.81
N PRO A 6 8.51 30.55 -24.12
CA PRO A 6 7.24 30.19 -24.74
C PRO A 6 6.61 29.00 -24.01
N ASN A 7 5.29 29.00 -23.84
CA ASN A 7 4.55 27.93 -23.12
C ASN A 7 4.90 26.51 -23.59
N GLN A 8 5.27 26.34 -24.87
CA GLN A 8 5.71 25.05 -25.41
C GLN A 8 7.12 24.64 -24.94
N ALA A 9 8.05 25.59 -24.80
CA ALA A 9 9.38 25.33 -24.29
C ALA A 9 9.36 24.99 -22.80
N LEU A 10 8.48 25.64 -22.03
CA LEU A 10 8.25 25.33 -20.61
C LEU A 10 7.73 23.89 -20.43
N ARG A 11 6.68 23.51 -21.18
CA ARG A 11 6.13 22.14 -21.16
C ARG A 11 7.15 21.07 -21.55
N THR A 12 7.99 21.36 -22.54
CA THR A 12 9.06 20.45 -22.94
C THR A 12 10.10 20.28 -21.83
N LEU A 13 10.48 21.36 -21.15
CA LEU A 13 11.42 21.30 -20.04
C LEU A 13 10.85 20.52 -18.85
N GLU A 14 9.59 20.76 -18.50
CA GLU A 14 8.86 20.03 -17.45
C GLU A 14 8.79 18.53 -17.79
N ALA A 15 8.46 18.18 -19.03
CA ALA A 15 8.43 16.79 -19.48
C ALA A 15 9.81 16.11 -19.39
N GLN A 16 10.87 16.81 -19.77
CA GLN A 16 12.25 16.30 -19.65
C GLN A 16 12.70 16.12 -18.21
N GLN A 17 12.35 17.05 -17.31
CA GLN A 17 12.66 16.94 -15.89
C GLN A 17 11.91 15.76 -15.26
N LEU A 18 10.64 15.59 -15.62
CA LEU A 18 9.83 14.48 -15.15
C LEU A 18 10.37 13.14 -15.65
N ASP A 19 10.74 13.02 -16.93
CA ASP A 19 11.33 11.78 -17.45
C ASP A 19 12.66 11.42 -16.76
N LYS A 20 13.51 12.41 -16.47
CA LYS A 20 14.73 12.21 -15.67
C LYS A 20 14.42 11.70 -14.27
N TYR A 21 13.44 12.31 -13.59
CA TYR A 21 12.98 11.85 -12.29
C TYR A 21 12.46 10.40 -12.36
N LEU A 22 11.64 10.07 -13.35
CA LEU A 22 11.06 8.72 -13.49
C LEU A 22 12.14 7.66 -13.73
N ALA A 23 13.16 7.97 -14.54
CA ALA A 23 14.31 7.09 -14.74
C ALA A 23 15.10 6.90 -13.43
N GLN A 24 15.36 7.98 -12.69
CA GLN A 24 16.05 7.92 -11.40
C GLN A 24 15.24 7.12 -10.35
N ALA A 25 13.94 7.36 -10.26
CA ALA A 25 13.04 6.67 -9.34
C ALA A 25 12.92 5.17 -9.69
N SER A 26 12.87 4.81 -10.97
CA SER A 26 12.87 3.41 -11.42
C SER A 26 14.15 2.69 -11.00
N ALA A 27 15.32 3.30 -11.20
CA ALA A 27 16.60 2.75 -10.77
C ALA A 27 16.67 2.61 -9.24
N PHE A 28 16.25 3.66 -8.51
CA PHE A 28 16.18 3.65 -7.05
C PHE A 28 15.28 2.52 -6.53
N MET A 29 14.11 2.29 -7.13
CA MET A 29 13.23 1.17 -6.78
C MET A 29 13.86 -0.20 -7.05
N ALA A 30 14.52 -0.36 -8.20
CA ALA A 30 15.16 -1.61 -8.56
C ALA A 30 16.32 -1.96 -7.61
N GLU A 31 17.04 -0.97 -7.12
CA GLU A 31 18.19 -1.13 -6.22
C GLU A 31 17.76 -1.32 -4.75
N HIS A 32 16.95 -0.42 -4.22
CA HIS A 32 16.64 -0.37 -2.78
C HIS A 32 15.39 -1.16 -2.39
N PHE A 33 14.52 -1.48 -3.34
CA PHE A 33 13.31 -2.27 -3.13
C PHE A 33 13.30 -3.53 -3.99
N ALA A 34 14.50 -4.08 -4.27
CA ALA A 34 14.69 -5.23 -5.15
C ALA A 34 13.74 -6.42 -4.84
N PRO A 35 13.52 -6.83 -3.57
CA PRO A 35 12.60 -7.94 -3.28
C PRO A 35 11.15 -7.69 -3.73
N LEU A 36 10.73 -6.43 -3.71
CA LEU A 36 9.39 -5.99 -4.06
C LEU A 36 9.26 -5.66 -5.56
N CYS A 37 10.34 -5.22 -6.20
CA CYS A 37 10.33 -4.73 -7.58
C CYS A 37 10.95 -5.67 -8.63
N CYS A 38 11.56 -6.79 -8.22
CA CYS A 38 12.30 -7.71 -9.12
C CYS A 38 11.47 -8.27 -10.28
N HIS A 39 10.15 -8.39 -10.10
CA HIS A 39 9.22 -8.93 -11.08
C HIS A 39 8.58 -7.86 -11.97
N LEU A 40 8.85 -6.58 -11.70
CA LEU A 40 8.32 -5.46 -12.46
C LEU A 40 9.28 -5.12 -13.61
N ASP A 41 8.73 -4.71 -14.76
CA ASP A 41 9.53 -4.10 -15.82
C ASP A 41 9.77 -2.60 -15.55
N ASP A 42 10.62 -1.97 -16.36
CA ASP A 42 10.93 -0.54 -16.21
C ASP A 42 9.69 0.34 -16.40
N ILE A 43 8.79 -0.04 -17.31
CA ILE A 43 7.57 0.71 -17.61
C ILE A 43 6.64 0.73 -16.39
N THR A 44 6.47 -0.42 -15.73
CA THR A 44 5.64 -0.55 -14.54
C THR A 44 6.24 0.22 -13.37
N ARG A 45 7.55 0.11 -13.14
CA ARG A 45 8.25 0.93 -12.13
C ARG A 45 8.07 2.43 -12.39
N ARG A 46 8.27 2.90 -13.63
CA ARG A 46 8.03 4.31 -13.98
C ARG A 46 6.58 4.73 -13.76
N THR A 47 5.62 3.82 -13.95
CA THR A 47 4.20 4.08 -13.68
C THR A 47 3.95 4.28 -12.18
N VAL A 48 4.50 3.42 -11.31
CA VAL A 48 4.46 3.60 -9.85
C VAL A 48 5.08 4.94 -9.45
N ALA A 49 6.28 5.26 -9.98
CA ALA A 49 6.95 6.52 -9.71
C ALA A 49 6.13 7.74 -10.16
N ARG A 50 5.42 7.64 -11.29
CA ARG A 50 4.58 8.71 -11.83
C ARG A 50 3.37 8.97 -10.94
N ILE A 51 2.63 7.93 -10.55
CA ILE A 51 1.48 8.09 -9.63
C ILE A 51 1.96 8.74 -8.33
N THR A 52 3.10 8.29 -7.80
CA THR A 52 3.69 8.84 -6.57
C THR A 52 4.12 10.30 -6.72
N TYR A 53 4.66 10.66 -7.88
CA TYR A 53 5.04 12.03 -8.18
C TYR A 53 3.82 12.94 -8.20
N ASP A 54 2.77 12.53 -8.92
CA ASP A 54 1.51 13.29 -9.03
C ASP A 54 0.85 13.46 -7.65
N ASP A 55 0.84 12.39 -6.82
CA ASP A 55 0.41 12.45 -5.42
C ASP A 55 1.27 13.44 -4.61
N GLY A 56 2.60 13.37 -4.74
CA GLY A 56 3.53 14.28 -4.07
C GLY A 56 3.32 15.74 -4.45
N VAL A 57 3.06 16.03 -5.74
CA VAL A 57 2.71 17.37 -6.22
C VAL A 57 1.39 17.82 -5.59
N ASN A 58 0.40 16.94 -5.51
CA ASN A 58 -0.86 17.19 -4.80
C ASN A 58 -0.66 17.39 -3.30
N GLN A 59 0.41 16.86 -2.71
CA GLN A 59 0.80 17.13 -1.33
C GLN A 59 1.69 18.37 -1.18
N GLY A 60 2.07 19.04 -2.27
CA GLY A 60 2.85 20.29 -2.28
C GLY A 60 4.36 20.09 -2.25
N LEU A 61 4.85 18.89 -2.59
CA LEU A 61 6.27 18.61 -2.75
C LEU A 61 6.78 19.21 -4.06
N THR A 62 8.01 19.74 -4.03
CA THR A 62 8.57 20.47 -5.18
C THR A 62 9.96 20.00 -5.59
N THR A 63 10.67 19.25 -4.73
CA THR A 63 12.05 18.84 -5.00
C THR A 63 12.14 17.34 -5.27
N VAL A 64 13.11 16.94 -6.10
CA VAL A 64 13.38 15.52 -6.39
C VAL A 64 13.66 14.74 -5.11
N ARG A 65 14.41 15.32 -4.16
CA ARG A 65 14.72 14.71 -2.87
C ARG A 65 13.44 14.40 -2.08
N ASP A 66 12.53 15.36 -2.00
CA ASP A 66 11.25 15.18 -1.30
C ASP A 66 10.39 14.10 -1.95
N HIS A 67 10.33 14.08 -3.29
CA HIS A 67 9.61 13.05 -4.03
C HIS A 67 10.20 11.65 -3.82
N LEU A 68 11.52 11.51 -3.72
CA LEU A 68 12.16 10.22 -3.44
C LEU A 68 11.89 9.75 -2.01
N LYS A 69 11.92 10.64 -1.00
CA LYS A 69 11.49 10.30 0.37
C LYS A 69 10.03 9.88 0.42
N PHE A 70 9.17 10.61 -0.29
CA PHE A 70 7.75 10.28 -0.40
C PHE A 70 7.51 8.95 -1.11
N LEU A 71 8.33 8.62 -2.11
CA LEU A 71 8.35 7.31 -2.75
C LEU A 71 8.73 6.21 -1.77
N THR A 72 9.76 6.39 -0.93
CA THR A 72 10.08 5.43 0.13
C THR A 72 8.86 5.17 1.02
N ALA A 73 8.19 6.22 1.50
CA ALA A 73 6.98 6.04 2.32
C ALA A 73 5.88 5.28 1.57
N ARG A 74 5.65 5.55 0.28
CA ARG A 74 4.71 4.77 -0.54
C ARG A 74 5.11 3.29 -0.63
N MET A 75 6.38 2.98 -0.86
CA MET A 75 6.82 1.59 -1.03
C MET A 75 6.49 0.71 0.19
N PHE A 76 6.44 1.31 1.39
CA PHE A 76 6.08 0.62 2.62
C PHE A 76 4.59 0.73 2.98
N LEU A 77 3.96 1.89 2.81
CA LEU A 77 2.60 2.14 3.28
C LEU A 77 1.52 1.92 2.20
N GLY A 78 1.93 1.71 0.96
CA GLY A 78 1.08 1.52 -0.21
C GLY A 78 0.63 2.82 -0.87
N GLN A 79 -0.03 2.70 -2.03
CA GLN A 79 -0.62 3.83 -2.73
C GLN A 79 -1.67 4.56 -1.87
N ALA A 80 -1.73 5.90 -2.02
CA ALA A 80 -2.65 6.77 -1.29
C ALA A 80 -2.56 6.65 0.25
N PHE A 81 -1.40 6.26 0.80
CA PHE A 81 -1.21 6.08 2.24
C PHE A 81 -1.57 7.33 3.07
N CYS A 82 -1.40 8.52 2.48
CA CYS A 82 -1.75 9.80 3.08
C CYS A 82 -3.22 9.88 3.51
N ASP A 83 -4.11 9.20 2.79
CA ASP A 83 -5.55 9.21 3.04
C ASP A 83 -6.05 7.84 3.52
N ASN A 84 -5.13 6.90 3.78
CA ASN A 84 -5.45 5.61 4.34
C ASN A 84 -6.02 5.81 5.76
N PRO A 85 -7.26 5.38 6.05
CA PRO A 85 -7.87 5.61 7.37
C PRO A 85 -7.07 5.02 8.54
N LEU A 86 -6.26 3.97 8.31
CA LEU A 86 -5.38 3.41 9.35
C LEU A 86 -4.26 4.37 9.76
N PHE A 87 -3.83 5.24 8.85
CA PHE A 87 -2.66 6.12 9.05
C PHE A 87 -3.04 7.59 9.15
N ALA A 88 -4.16 8.02 8.57
CA ALA A 88 -4.55 9.42 8.46
C ALA A 88 -4.52 10.17 9.80
N GLY A 89 -5.11 9.59 10.86
CA GLY A 89 -5.10 10.20 12.19
C GLY A 89 -3.69 10.33 12.80
N ARG A 90 -2.78 9.38 12.52
CA ARG A 90 -1.38 9.43 12.98
C ARG A 90 -0.58 10.47 12.18
N ILE A 91 -0.78 10.51 10.86
CA ILE A 91 -0.19 11.51 9.96
C ILE A 91 -0.59 12.92 10.41
N ASP A 92 -1.87 13.14 10.71
CA ASP A 92 -2.35 14.43 11.20
C ASP A 92 -1.76 14.78 12.58
N ALA A 93 -1.65 13.81 13.49
CA ALA A 93 -1.08 13.99 14.83
C ALA A 93 0.43 14.29 14.83
N LEU A 94 1.18 13.71 13.89
CA LEU A 94 2.61 13.99 13.68
C LEU A 94 2.87 15.42 13.19
N GLY A 95 1.82 16.14 12.76
CA GLY A 95 1.97 17.51 12.26
C GLY A 95 2.75 17.56 10.95
N VAL A 96 2.75 16.48 10.16
CA VAL A 96 3.47 16.46 8.87
C VAL A 96 2.79 17.32 7.81
N ARG A 97 1.56 17.79 8.06
CA ARG A 97 0.78 18.67 7.20
C ARG A 97 0.69 20.09 7.77
N ARG A 98 0.76 21.08 6.88
CA ARG A 98 0.41 22.49 7.13
C ARG A 98 -1.10 22.61 7.36
N ALA A 99 -1.53 23.76 7.88
CA ALA A 99 -2.96 24.08 8.06
C ALA A 99 -3.81 24.01 6.77
N ASN A 100 -3.18 24.09 5.59
CA ASN A 100 -3.86 23.93 4.30
C ASN A 100 -3.88 22.48 3.77
N GLY A 101 -3.49 21.50 4.60
CA GLY A 101 -3.46 20.08 4.26
C GLY A 101 -2.24 19.60 3.48
N LYS A 102 -1.32 20.49 3.08
CA LYS A 102 -0.10 20.13 2.31
C LYS A 102 1.03 19.68 3.23
N LEU A 103 1.90 18.77 2.77
CA LEU A 103 3.04 18.30 3.55
C LEU A 103 4.06 19.42 3.85
N ILE A 104 4.67 19.35 5.03
CA ILE A 104 5.76 20.23 5.47
C ILE A 104 7.10 19.68 4.96
N GLY A 105 7.35 19.68 3.65
CA GLY A 105 8.67 19.39 3.03
C GLY A 105 9.59 18.42 3.80
N ASP A 106 10.85 18.79 4.00
CA ASP A 106 11.89 17.93 4.60
C ASP A 106 11.50 17.43 6.01
N VAL A 107 11.04 18.31 6.91
CA VAL A 107 10.72 17.96 8.31
C VAL A 107 9.51 17.02 8.40
N GLY A 108 8.45 17.30 7.64
CA GLY A 108 7.26 16.45 7.59
C GLY A 108 7.53 15.09 6.95
N LEU A 109 8.48 15.02 6.01
CA LEU A 109 8.89 13.76 5.40
C LEU A 109 9.76 12.91 6.33
N ASP A 110 10.61 13.51 7.17
CA ASP A 110 11.39 12.76 8.16
C ASP A 110 10.47 12.11 9.21
N LEU A 111 9.50 12.86 9.74
CA LEU A 111 8.48 12.33 10.65
C LEU A 111 7.60 11.25 9.99
N LEU A 112 7.36 11.37 8.68
CA LEU A 112 6.65 10.34 7.94
C LEU A 112 7.47 9.04 7.84
N LEU A 113 8.79 9.13 7.73
CA LEU A 113 9.66 7.95 7.72
C LEU A 113 9.76 7.30 9.11
N GLU A 114 9.70 8.07 10.19
CA GLU A 114 9.56 7.51 11.55
C GLU A 114 8.26 6.70 11.67
N LEU A 115 7.14 7.20 11.14
CA LEU A 115 5.89 6.46 11.09
C LEU A 115 6.01 5.18 10.24
N VAL A 116 6.79 5.21 9.15
CA VAL A 116 7.07 4.01 8.35
C VAL A 116 7.75 2.96 9.22
N ASP A 117 8.79 3.33 9.96
CA ASP A 117 9.54 2.42 10.82
C ASP A 117 8.63 1.79 11.89
N GLU A 118 7.80 2.61 12.57
CA GLU A 118 6.83 2.13 13.56
C GLU A 118 5.82 1.12 12.97
N ILE A 119 5.34 1.38 11.75
CA ILE A 119 4.38 0.47 11.08
C ILE A 119 5.08 -0.81 10.60
N GLN A 120 6.30 -0.72 10.09
CA GLN A 120 7.05 -1.91 9.68
C GLN A 120 7.37 -2.80 10.87
N GLU A 121 7.76 -2.24 12.03
CA GLU A 121 8.03 -3.04 13.23
C GLU A 121 6.82 -3.87 13.67
N ALA A 122 5.62 -3.27 13.61
CA ALA A 122 4.37 -3.98 13.91
C ALA A 122 4.10 -5.11 12.90
N ARG A 123 4.29 -4.83 11.60
CA ARG A 123 4.11 -5.83 10.53
C ARG A 123 5.11 -6.97 10.62
N ASP A 124 6.37 -6.66 10.88
CA ASP A 124 7.43 -7.65 11.06
C ASP A 124 7.12 -8.55 12.26
N THR A 125 6.64 -7.95 13.37
CA THR A 125 6.23 -8.71 14.55
C THR A 125 5.06 -9.65 14.24
N ASP A 126 4.07 -9.21 13.46
CA ASP A 126 2.99 -10.08 12.98
C ASP A 126 3.52 -11.23 12.09
N LEU A 127 4.58 -10.98 11.31
CA LEU A 127 5.13 -11.92 10.35
C LEU A 127 6.19 -12.87 10.94
N ARG A 128 6.69 -12.65 12.16
CA ARG A 128 7.63 -13.56 12.85
C ARG A 128 7.11 -14.99 12.97
N SER A 129 5.80 -15.20 12.94
CA SER A 129 5.18 -16.52 12.90
C SER A 129 4.23 -16.66 11.71
N VAL A 130 4.80 -16.88 10.52
CA VAL A 130 4.02 -17.06 9.30
C VAL A 130 3.00 -18.21 9.39
N GLN A 131 3.28 -19.26 10.16
CA GLN A 131 2.33 -20.34 10.40
C GLN A 131 1.09 -19.84 11.16
N THR A 132 1.26 -18.91 12.10
CA THR A 132 0.16 -18.29 12.83
C THR A 132 -0.69 -17.43 11.88
N THR A 133 -0.05 -16.60 11.05
CA THR A 133 -0.75 -15.79 10.04
C THR A 133 -1.54 -16.67 9.06
N ARG A 134 -0.93 -17.76 8.58
CA ARG A 134 -1.59 -18.71 7.67
C ARG A 134 -2.77 -19.41 8.33
N ALA A 135 -2.64 -19.80 9.60
CA ALA A 135 -3.71 -20.41 10.36
C ALA A 135 -4.88 -19.43 10.58
N ALA A 136 -4.60 -18.17 10.91
CA ALA A 136 -5.60 -17.12 11.06
C ALA A 136 -6.34 -16.82 9.75
N LEU A 137 -5.63 -16.74 8.62
CA LEU A 137 -6.26 -16.56 7.30
C LEU A 137 -7.16 -17.76 6.91
N SER A 138 -6.74 -18.99 7.25
CA SER A 138 -7.58 -20.17 7.07
C SER A 138 -8.81 -20.16 7.99
N HIS A 139 -8.66 -19.62 9.20
CA HIS A 139 -9.74 -19.50 10.17
C HIS A 139 -10.87 -18.59 9.67
N ILE A 140 -10.55 -17.52 8.94
CA ILE A 140 -11.55 -16.65 8.28
C ILE A 140 -12.48 -17.48 7.39
N TYR A 141 -11.94 -18.35 6.53
CA TYR A 141 -12.76 -19.18 5.64
C TYR A 141 -13.59 -20.22 6.39
N ALA A 142 -13.12 -20.68 7.54
CA ALA A 142 -13.81 -21.69 8.35
C ALA A 142 -14.95 -21.10 9.20
N THR A 143 -14.89 -19.82 9.56
CA THR A 143 -15.74 -19.25 10.61
C THR A 143 -16.45 -17.95 10.25
N CYS A 144 -16.08 -17.29 9.15
CA CYS A 144 -16.73 -16.04 8.73
C CYS A 144 -18.23 -16.30 8.46
N PRO A 145 -19.15 -15.60 9.14
CA PRO A 145 -20.57 -15.66 8.83
C PRO A 145 -20.86 -15.20 7.39
N ASP A 146 -22.01 -15.62 6.84
CA ASP A 146 -22.45 -15.18 5.50
C ASP A 146 -22.74 -13.67 5.45
N THR A 147 -23.18 -13.08 6.57
CA THR A 147 -23.47 -11.65 6.70
C THR A 147 -22.82 -11.06 7.96
N PRO A 148 -21.49 -10.91 7.98
CA PRO A 148 -20.77 -10.46 9.17
C PRO A 148 -20.98 -8.96 9.39
N ARG A 149 -21.01 -8.54 10.66
CA ARG A 149 -20.89 -7.13 11.02
C ARG A 149 -19.42 -6.73 11.02
N PHE A 150 -19.12 -5.46 10.77
CA PHE A 150 -17.74 -4.95 10.79
C PHE A 150 -16.99 -5.21 12.10
N GLY A 151 -17.68 -5.32 13.25
CA GLY A 151 -17.05 -5.74 14.50
C GLY A 151 -16.48 -7.16 14.42
N THR A 152 -17.25 -8.12 13.90
CA THR A 152 -16.80 -9.50 13.67
C THR A 152 -15.70 -9.57 12.62
N ILE A 153 -15.80 -8.77 11.56
CA ILE A 153 -14.74 -8.67 10.55
C ILE A 153 -13.45 -8.16 11.20
N HIS A 154 -13.54 -7.13 12.04
CA HIS A 154 -12.39 -6.58 12.75
C HIS A 154 -11.74 -7.64 13.65
N GLU A 155 -12.52 -8.35 14.47
CA GLU A 155 -12.03 -9.43 15.32
C GLU A 155 -11.30 -10.52 14.55
N LEU A 156 -11.83 -10.95 13.40
CA LEU A 156 -11.21 -11.95 12.54
C LEU A 156 -9.90 -11.45 11.91
N VAL A 157 -9.88 -10.20 11.43
CA VAL A 157 -8.68 -9.63 10.80
C VAL A 157 -7.59 -9.32 11.84
N SER A 158 -7.95 -8.90 13.05
CA SER A 158 -7.00 -8.70 14.16
C SER A 158 -6.33 -9.99 14.62
N GLN A 159 -6.92 -11.17 14.37
CA GLN A 159 -6.23 -12.44 14.60
C GLN A 159 -5.12 -12.70 13.57
N CYS A 160 -5.24 -12.15 12.36
CA CYS A 160 -4.18 -12.21 11.35
C CYS A 160 -3.06 -11.23 11.66
N TRP A 161 -3.41 -10.03 12.14
CA TRP A 161 -2.50 -8.88 12.29
C TRP A 161 -2.65 -8.18 13.64
N PRO A 162 -2.37 -8.88 14.76
CA PRO A 162 -2.62 -8.36 16.10
C PRO A 162 -1.83 -7.09 16.43
N ASN A 163 -0.59 -6.96 15.93
CA ASN A 163 0.25 -5.80 16.20
C ASN A 163 -0.09 -4.66 15.23
N SER A 164 -0.32 -4.95 13.95
CA SER A 164 -0.70 -3.91 12.96
C SER A 164 -2.04 -3.23 13.28
N LEU A 165 -2.91 -3.88 14.07
CA LEU A 165 -4.24 -3.38 14.41
C LEU A 165 -4.43 -3.09 15.91
N SER A 166 -3.39 -3.14 16.74
CA SER A 166 -3.51 -3.01 18.21
C SER A 166 -4.22 -1.73 18.67
N ASP A 167 -3.93 -0.62 18.00
CA ASP A 167 -4.44 0.71 18.35
C ASP A 167 -5.55 1.20 17.39
N VAL A 168 -6.03 0.32 16.50
CA VAL A 168 -7.03 0.67 15.51
C VAL A 168 -8.43 0.59 16.11
N THR A 169 -9.16 1.71 16.05
CA THR A 169 -10.53 1.76 16.55
C THR A 169 -11.52 1.12 15.57
N GLY A 170 -12.66 0.63 16.06
CA GLY A 170 -13.72 0.08 15.21
C GLY A 170 -14.20 1.03 14.08
N PRO A 171 -14.46 2.32 14.34
CA PRO A 171 -14.80 3.29 13.30
C PRO A 171 -13.69 3.47 12.24
N GLN A 172 -12.43 3.50 12.67
CA GLN A 172 -11.27 3.63 11.79
C GLN A 172 -11.11 2.38 10.91
N PHE A 173 -11.19 1.19 11.50
CA PHE A 173 -11.16 -0.07 10.78
C PHE A 173 -12.29 -0.17 9.76
N ARG A 174 -13.50 0.26 10.13
CA ARG A 174 -14.64 0.30 9.22
C ARG A 174 -14.37 1.24 8.03
N ALA A 175 -13.91 2.46 8.28
CA ALA A 175 -13.60 3.41 7.21
C ALA A 175 -12.53 2.88 6.25
N PHE A 176 -11.52 2.19 6.79
CA PHE A 176 -10.51 1.49 5.99
C PHE A 176 -11.11 0.34 5.17
N GLY A 177 -11.94 -0.48 5.81
CA GLY A 177 -12.39 -1.75 5.24
C GLY A 177 -13.58 -1.66 4.29
N GLU A 178 -14.34 -0.57 4.29
CA GLU A 178 -15.52 -0.42 3.42
C GLU A 178 -15.18 -0.56 1.93
N ARG A 179 -14.11 0.10 1.46
CA ARG A 179 -13.69 0.00 0.05
C ARG A 179 -13.29 -1.42 -0.36
N PRO A 180 -12.25 -2.05 0.24
CA PRO A 180 -11.79 -3.38 -0.18
C PRO A 180 -12.87 -4.44 0.02
N TYR A 181 -13.69 -4.35 1.07
CA TYR A 181 -14.80 -5.28 1.29
C TYR A 181 -15.83 -5.17 0.15
N ASN A 182 -16.28 -3.95 -0.16
CA ASN A 182 -17.27 -3.72 -1.22
C ASN A 182 -16.74 -4.08 -2.61
N ALA A 183 -15.43 -3.94 -2.87
CA ALA A 183 -14.81 -4.33 -4.13
C ALA A 183 -14.98 -5.84 -4.38
N VAL A 184 -14.70 -6.68 -3.37
CA VAL A 184 -14.86 -8.14 -3.47
C VAL A 184 -16.32 -8.55 -3.62
N ILE A 185 -17.22 -7.96 -2.82
CA ILE A 185 -18.66 -8.25 -2.92
C ILE A 185 -19.21 -7.86 -4.29
N SER A 186 -18.82 -6.70 -4.82
CA SER A 186 -19.22 -6.23 -6.16
C SER A 186 -18.69 -7.13 -7.27
N ALA A 187 -17.55 -7.76 -7.06
CA ALA A 187 -17.01 -8.77 -7.96
C ALA A 187 -17.72 -10.14 -7.83
N GLY A 188 -18.73 -10.27 -6.97
CA GLY A 188 -19.45 -11.52 -6.72
C GLY A 188 -18.73 -12.49 -5.78
N GLY A 189 -17.82 -12.00 -4.93
CA GLY A 189 -17.23 -12.77 -3.84
C GLY A 189 -18.17 -12.92 -2.65
N GLN A 190 -17.84 -13.86 -1.76
CA GLN A 190 -18.57 -14.07 -0.50
C GLN A 190 -17.98 -13.21 0.63
N ALA A 191 -18.68 -13.13 1.76
CA ALA A 191 -18.22 -12.36 2.92
C ALA A 191 -16.86 -12.84 3.47
N CYS A 192 -16.59 -14.15 3.42
CA CYS A 192 -15.29 -14.71 3.80
C CYS A 192 -14.17 -14.28 2.86
N ASP A 193 -14.42 -14.22 1.54
CA ASP A 193 -13.48 -13.70 0.55
C ASP A 193 -13.18 -12.22 0.81
N ALA A 194 -14.23 -11.43 1.07
CA ALA A 194 -14.10 -10.00 1.34
C ALA A 194 -13.35 -9.73 2.65
N THR A 195 -13.56 -10.56 3.68
CA THR A 195 -12.85 -10.49 4.96
C THR A 195 -11.38 -10.87 4.81
N ALA A 196 -11.08 -11.95 4.07
CA ALA A 196 -9.71 -12.35 3.78
C ALA A 196 -8.98 -11.28 2.95
N PHE A 197 -9.65 -10.72 1.93
CA PHE A 197 -9.10 -9.63 1.11
C PHE A 197 -8.81 -8.37 1.94
N LEU A 198 -9.72 -8.01 2.85
CA LEU A 198 -9.50 -6.93 3.80
C LEU A 198 -8.30 -7.20 4.71
N ALA A 199 -8.11 -8.44 5.17
CA ALA A 199 -6.91 -8.81 5.90
C ALA A 199 -5.65 -8.55 5.07
N LEU A 200 -5.65 -8.88 3.78
CA LEU A 200 -4.53 -8.59 2.89
C LEU A 200 -4.30 -7.08 2.72
N SER A 201 -5.37 -6.29 2.65
CA SER A 201 -5.26 -4.82 2.54
C SER A 201 -4.50 -4.18 3.71
N VAL A 202 -4.49 -4.78 4.91
CA VAL A 202 -3.71 -4.25 6.06
C VAL A 202 -2.21 -4.25 5.75
N GLN A 203 -1.74 -5.26 5.00
CA GLN A 203 -0.34 -5.38 4.58
C GLN A 203 -0.03 -4.57 3.32
N PHE A 204 -0.87 -4.68 2.29
CA PHE A 204 -0.58 -4.09 0.97
C PHE A 204 -1.09 -2.66 0.79
N GLY A 205 -1.88 -2.15 1.74
CA GLY A 205 -2.54 -0.84 1.66
C GLY A 205 -3.98 -0.93 1.14
N HIS A 206 -4.77 0.12 1.37
CA HIS A 206 -6.24 0.08 1.16
C HIS A 206 -6.72 0.11 -0.31
N VAL A 207 -5.81 0.33 -1.27
CA VAL A 207 -6.11 0.44 -2.72
C VAL A 207 -5.23 -0.46 -3.59
N TRP A 208 -4.59 -1.45 -2.94
CA TRP A 208 -3.59 -2.33 -3.54
C TRP A 208 -4.11 -3.11 -4.76
N ASP A 209 -5.42 -3.32 -4.85
CA ASP A 209 -6.12 -3.91 -6.00
C ASP A 209 -5.96 -3.13 -7.31
N SER A 210 -5.61 -1.85 -7.20
CA SER A 210 -5.39 -0.93 -8.31
C SER A 210 -3.93 -0.45 -8.41
N ASP A 211 -3.06 -0.88 -7.50
CA ASP A 211 -1.66 -0.47 -7.49
C ASP A 211 -0.86 -1.32 -8.50
N PRO A 212 -0.15 -0.70 -9.48
CA PRO A 212 0.70 -1.44 -10.42
C PRO A 212 1.77 -2.30 -9.75
N LEU A 213 2.11 -2.01 -8.49
CA LEU A 213 3.00 -2.81 -7.66
C LEU A 213 2.46 -4.22 -7.36
N TYR A 214 1.13 -4.39 -7.36
CA TYR A 214 0.44 -5.63 -7.00
C TYR A 214 -0.52 -6.07 -8.10
N GLN A 215 0.00 -6.30 -9.32
CA GLN A 215 -0.81 -6.69 -10.49
C GLN A 215 -1.75 -7.89 -10.23
N TRP A 216 -1.33 -8.81 -9.35
CA TRP A 216 -2.14 -9.96 -8.95
C TRP A 216 -3.42 -9.57 -8.18
N GLY A 217 -3.42 -8.45 -7.46
CA GLY A 217 -4.59 -7.91 -6.77
C GLY A 217 -5.70 -7.52 -7.73
N HIS A 218 -5.33 -6.87 -8.84
CA HIS A 218 -6.27 -6.58 -9.92
C HIS A 218 -6.86 -7.88 -10.49
N VAL A 219 -6.00 -8.86 -10.79
CA VAL A 219 -6.42 -10.16 -11.35
C VAL A 219 -7.35 -10.93 -10.39
N ALA A 220 -7.13 -10.84 -9.08
CA ALA A 220 -7.96 -11.49 -8.07
C ALA A 220 -9.41 -10.97 -8.06
N LEU A 221 -9.64 -9.73 -8.50
CA LEU A 221 -10.96 -9.10 -8.54
C LEU A 221 -11.63 -9.14 -9.92
N GLN A 222 -10.99 -9.69 -10.95
CA GLN A 222 -11.57 -9.78 -12.29
C GLN A 222 -12.78 -10.73 -12.32
N THR A 223 -13.94 -10.21 -12.72
CA THR A 223 -15.24 -10.89 -12.65
C THR A 223 -15.46 -11.97 -13.71
N ASP A 224 -14.57 -12.05 -14.70
CA ASP A 224 -14.62 -13.05 -15.78
C ASP A 224 -14.07 -14.42 -15.35
N LYS A 225 -13.44 -14.51 -14.17
CA LYS A 225 -12.90 -15.77 -13.63
C LYS A 225 -13.84 -16.44 -12.62
N PRO A 226 -13.96 -17.78 -12.64
CA PRO A 226 -14.64 -18.54 -11.60
C PRO A 226 -14.14 -18.18 -10.18
N LEU A 227 -15.03 -18.17 -9.19
CA LEU A 227 -14.70 -17.80 -7.81
C LEU A 227 -13.55 -18.64 -7.23
N ASN A 228 -13.51 -19.94 -7.55
CA ASN A 228 -12.43 -20.83 -7.10
C ASN A 228 -11.06 -20.43 -7.68
N GLU A 229 -11.01 -20.00 -8.94
CA GLU A 229 -9.77 -19.51 -9.55
C GLU A 229 -9.30 -18.20 -8.91
N ARG A 230 -10.24 -17.30 -8.56
CA ARG A 230 -9.92 -16.06 -7.85
C ARG A 230 -9.37 -16.33 -6.44
N ARG A 231 -9.97 -17.26 -5.72
CA ARG A 231 -9.47 -17.75 -4.42
C ARG A 231 -8.07 -18.33 -4.54
N ASP A 232 -7.82 -19.11 -5.59
CA ASP A 232 -6.50 -19.67 -5.85
C ASP A 232 -5.46 -18.60 -6.17
N VAL A 233 -5.81 -17.57 -6.95
CA VAL A 233 -4.92 -16.41 -7.19
C VAL A 233 -4.58 -15.70 -5.90
N MET A 234 -5.57 -15.40 -5.05
CA MET A 234 -5.33 -14.75 -3.75
C MET A 234 -4.45 -15.61 -2.85
N ARG A 235 -4.73 -16.92 -2.78
CA ARG A 235 -3.96 -17.88 -1.98
C ARG A 235 -2.52 -18.01 -2.47
N VAL A 236 -2.30 -18.16 -3.77
CA VAL A 236 -0.96 -18.31 -4.37
C VAL A 236 -0.15 -17.03 -4.23
N ALA A 237 -0.77 -15.86 -4.44
CA ALA A 237 -0.07 -14.59 -4.33
C ALA A 237 0.27 -14.24 -2.88
N LEU A 238 -0.64 -14.50 -1.94
CA LEU A 238 -0.37 -14.41 -0.50
C LEU A 238 0.75 -15.36 -0.11
N GLN A 239 0.68 -16.63 -0.53
CA GLN A 239 1.70 -17.62 -0.22
C GLN A 239 3.06 -17.20 -0.79
N GLY A 240 3.13 -16.75 -2.04
CA GLY A 240 4.36 -16.24 -2.63
C GLY A 240 4.86 -14.94 -1.99
N HIS A 241 3.98 -14.10 -1.43
CA HIS A 241 4.39 -12.93 -0.66
C HIS A 241 4.97 -13.33 0.71
N LEU A 242 4.27 -14.18 1.46
CA LEU A 242 4.73 -14.71 2.74
C LEU A 242 6.04 -15.48 2.58
N ASP A 243 6.20 -16.29 1.53
CA ASP A 243 7.42 -17.06 1.27
C ASP A 243 8.60 -16.15 0.93
N ARG A 244 8.37 -15.04 0.20
CA ARG A 244 9.39 -14.03 -0.05
C ARG A 244 9.81 -13.29 1.22
N LEU A 245 8.84 -12.97 2.09
CA LEU A 245 9.12 -12.35 3.38
C LEU A 245 9.90 -13.28 4.31
N ILE A 246 9.60 -14.59 4.31
CA ILE A 246 10.39 -15.61 5.04
C ILE A 246 11.82 -15.65 4.50
N GLN A 247 12.01 -15.71 3.18
CA GLN A 247 13.33 -15.77 2.56
C GLN A 247 14.19 -14.53 2.85
N THR A 248 13.58 -13.35 3.00
CA THR A 248 14.28 -12.14 3.42
C THR A 248 14.52 -12.08 4.92
N GLY A 249 13.61 -12.63 5.74
CA GLY A 249 13.75 -12.69 7.20
C GLY A 249 14.86 -13.66 7.66
N GLU A 250 14.98 -14.83 7.02
CA GLU A 250 16.04 -15.80 7.30
C GLU A 250 17.45 -15.32 6.91
N GLN A 251 17.58 -14.21 6.17
CA GLN A 251 18.88 -13.60 5.84
C GLN A 251 19.36 -12.60 6.90
N HIS A 252 18.52 -12.26 7.88
CA HIS A 252 18.80 -11.24 8.90
C HIS A 252 18.81 -11.77 10.35
N ASP A 253 18.62 -13.09 10.53
CA ASP A 253 18.92 -13.83 11.78
C ASP A 253 20.25 -14.61 11.66
#